data_AF-A0A1I7U9L2-F1
#
_entry.id   AF-A0A1I7U9L2-F1
#
_cell.length_a   1.000
_cell.length_b   1.000
_cell.length_c   1.000
_cell.angle_alpha   90.00
_cell.angle_beta   90.00
_cell.angle_gamma   90.00
#
_symmetry.space_group_name_H-M   'P 1'
#
loop_
_entity.id
_entity.type
_entity.pdbx_description
1 polymer ?
#
loop_
_entity_poly.entity_id
_entity_poly.type
_entity_poly.pdbx_seq_one_letter_code
_entity_poly.pdbx_strand_id
1 'polypeptide(L)'
;MKRWVFSIDTEPRGSENSINMYSDSWVPNEGTYKAKITRLPILGITYSIRLHSSEDLFSGIYTFLEHLSDIFHFTISAMKLVLDDFSEQESRRIIDMFFGKNSNQNPTKKLTLENHGDINDQLVQSILKQQKATCILKLNTELSPEFHFDLNSLENHVNEISVHNSEWVSVEDIINLEKARVLLLIIPTFTYEKIKKLIEKWRDGWMPKWEQLVIHTHESVDIDTYMLEEFPTINPPERMIQHVESGWIMGMDDRTAYSMLRRDGSIAKVTTGNAFVILSIYTTTDRQYVDAHSIFK
;
A
#
# COMPACT_ATOMS: atom_id res chain seq x y z
N MET A 1 20.17 -5.17 -11.95
CA MET A 1 20.25 -4.22 -10.83
C MET A 1 20.26 -5.05 -9.54
N LYS A 2 21.32 -4.98 -8.74
CA LYS A 2 21.43 -5.70 -7.46
C LYS A 2 20.54 -4.99 -6.44
N ARG A 3 19.78 -5.73 -5.62
CA ARG A 3 18.87 -5.15 -4.61
C ARG A 3 19.31 -5.64 -3.24
N TRP A 4 19.33 -4.80 -2.23
CA TRP A 4 19.78 -5.17 -0.89
C TRP A 4 18.57 -5.13 0.06
N VAL A 5 18.46 -6.12 0.95
CA VAL A 5 17.35 -6.31 1.91
C VAL A 5 17.97 -6.53 3.28
N PHE A 6 17.55 -5.81 4.32
CA PHE A 6 18.01 -6.07 5.69
C PHE A 6 16.80 -6.33 6.59
N SER A 7 16.92 -7.33 7.48
CA SER A 7 15.88 -7.78 8.41
C SER A 7 16.41 -7.78 9.84
N ILE A 8 15.54 -7.44 10.80
CA ILE A 8 15.79 -7.51 12.24
C ILE A 8 14.57 -8.20 12.85
N ASP A 9 14.82 -9.29 13.58
CA ASP A 9 13.85 -10.13 14.31
C ASP A 9 14.31 -10.21 15.79
N THR A 10 13.42 -10.06 16.78
CA THR A 10 13.76 -10.12 18.22
C THR A 10 13.06 -11.27 18.95
N GLU A 11 13.81 -12.05 19.75
CA GLU A 11 13.27 -13.10 20.65
C GLU A 11 14.16 -13.29 21.93
N PRO A 12 13.75 -14.05 22.98
CA PRO A 12 13.58 -13.55 24.34
C PRO A 12 14.82 -13.58 25.28
N ARG A 13 14.66 -12.82 26.37
CA ARG A 13 15.59 -12.55 27.48
C ARG A 13 16.31 -13.79 28.06
N GLY A 14 17.64 -13.69 28.15
CA GLY A 14 18.50 -14.57 28.95
C GLY A 14 19.91 -13.98 29.09
N SER A 15 20.41 -13.91 30.31
CA SER A 15 21.55 -13.12 30.81
C SER A 15 22.96 -13.54 30.36
N GLU A 16 23.83 -12.56 30.08
CA GLU A 16 25.12 -12.26 30.76
C GLU A 16 26.08 -11.44 29.88
N ASN A 17 26.82 -10.54 30.52
CA ASN A 17 27.55 -9.39 29.97
C ASN A 17 28.62 -9.73 28.90
N SER A 18 28.37 -9.30 27.65
CA SER A 18 29.37 -8.82 26.66
C SER A 18 28.64 -8.20 25.45
N ILE A 19 29.04 -7.00 25.02
CA ILE A 19 28.48 -6.36 23.81
C ILE A 19 29.16 -7.00 22.59
N ASN A 20 28.48 -7.94 21.96
CA ASN A 20 28.91 -8.54 20.70
C ASN A 20 27.74 -8.47 19.71
N MET A 21 27.91 -7.68 18.64
CA MET A 21 27.09 -7.83 17.44
C MET A 21 27.48 -9.16 16.79
N TYR A 22 26.75 -10.23 17.12
CA TYR A 22 26.98 -11.52 16.47
C TYR A 22 26.31 -11.52 15.09
N SER A 23 27.12 -11.73 14.07
CA SER A 23 26.68 -12.23 12.77
C SER A 23 27.25 -13.63 12.67
N ASP A 24 26.40 -14.66 12.77
CA ASP A 24 26.84 -16.07 12.66
C ASP A 24 27.47 -16.35 11.29
N SER A 25 27.19 -15.50 10.30
CA SER A 25 27.96 -15.41 9.06
C SER A 25 27.68 -14.10 8.32
N TRP A 26 28.73 -13.51 7.71
CA TRP A 26 28.60 -12.49 6.67
C TRP A 26 28.43 -13.16 5.29
N VAL A 27 27.61 -14.22 5.23
CA VAL A 27 27.24 -14.87 3.98
C VAL A 27 25.87 -14.31 3.62
N PRO A 28 25.81 -13.28 2.77
CA PRO A 28 24.51 -12.75 2.38
C PRO A 28 23.77 -13.85 1.63
N ASN A 29 22.58 -14.21 2.12
CA ASN A 29 21.75 -15.21 1.46
C ASN A 29 21.36 -14.71 0.07
N GLU A 30 21.90 -15.34 -0.97
CA GLU A 30 21.52 -15.06 -2.35
C GLU A 30 20.14 -15.65 -2.62
N GLY A 31 19.12 -14.80 -2.53
CA GLY A 31 17.77 -15.13 -2.94
C GLY A 31 17.51 -14.64 -4.37
N THR A 32 16.86 -15.47 -5.20
CA THR A 32 16.19 -15.00 -6.41
C THR A 32 14.77 -14.56 -6.05
N TYR A 33 14.49 -13.26 -6.13
CA TYR A 33 13.13 -12.74 -5.99
C TYR A 33 12.47 -12.54 -7.36
N LYS A 34 11.24 -13.03 -7.51
CA LYS A 34 10.36 -12.68 -8.65
C LYS A 34 9.44 -11.56 -8.21
N ALA A 35 9.78 -10.32 -8.58
CA ALA A 35 8.83 -9.21 -8.47
C ALA A 35 7.75 -9.37 -9.54
N LYS A 36 6.55 -9.81 -9.14
CA LYS A 36 5.36 -9.83 -10.01
C LYS A 36 4.53 -8.56 -9.78
N ILE A 37 5.09 -7.40 -10.09
CA ILE A 37 4.32 -6.16 -10.21
C ILE A 37 4.79 -5.51 -11.51
N THR A 38 3.95 -5.60 -12.54
CA THR A 38 4.09 -5.11 -13.92
C THR A 38 5.07 -5.84 -14.87
N ARG A 39 4.47 -6.58 -15.82
CA ARG A 39 4.91 -7.08 -17.16
C ARG A 39 6.34 -7.58 -17.45
N LEU A 40 7.33 -7.52 -16.56
CA LEU A 40 8.64 -8.17 -16.78
C LEU A 40 9.19 -8.75 -15.46
N PRO A 41 9.55 -10.05 -15.40
CA PRO A 41 10.26 -10.60 -14.25
C PRO A 41 11.67 -10.00 -14.22
N ILE A 42 11.89 -9.04 -13.32
CA ILE A 42 13.25 -8.56 -13.04
C ILE A 42 13.93 -9.63 -12.18
N LEU A 43 14.82 -10.41 -12.80
CA LEU A 43 15.78 -11.24 -12.08
C LEU A 43 16.79 -10.30 -11.41
N GLY A 44 16.74 -10.25 -10.09
CA GLY A 44 17.70 -9.54 -9.25
C GLY A 44 18.23 -10.46 -8.17
N ILE A 45 19.51 -10.31 -7.85
CA ILE A 45 20.10 -10.92 -6.66
C ILE A 45 19.77 -10.01 -5.49
N THR A 46 19.15 -10.60 -4.46
CA THR A 46 18.99 -9.98 -3.15
C THR A 46 20.03 -10.48 -2.18
N TYR A 47 20.63 -9.56 -1.44
CA TYR A 47 21.55 -9.87 -0.34
C TYR A 47 20.92 -9.40 0.96
N SER A 48 20.99 -10.23 1.99
CA SER A 48 20.47 -9.89 3.30
C SER A 48 21.42 -10.19 4.44
N ILE A 49 21.37 -9.32 5.45
CA ILE A 49 22.07 -9.47 6.71
C ILE A 49 21.02 -9.34 7.81
N ARG A 50 21.13 -10.23 8.79
CA ARG A 50 20.34 -10.23 10.02
C ARG A 50 21.26 -9.82 11.16
N LEU A 51 20.81 -8.86 11.97
CA LEU A 51 21.54 -8.39 13.14
C LEU A 51 20.74 -8.75 14.39
N HIS A 52 21.42 -9.35 15.37
CA HIS A 52 20.86 -9.64 16.69
C HIS A 52 21.52 -8.71 17.71
N SER A 53 20.71 -8.15 18.61
CA SER A 53 21.20 -7.32 19.73
C SER A 53 20.45 -7.67 21.01
N SER A 54 21.17 -7.78 22.12
CA SER A 54 20.63 -7.91 23.47
C SER A 54 20.54 -6.56 24.22
N GLU A 55 21.07 -5.48 23.63
CA GLU A 55 21.06 -4.11 24.19
C GLU A 55 20.42 -3.10 23.23
N ASP A 56 20.09 -1.91 23.75
CA ASP A 56 19.60 -0.75 22.99
C ASP A 56 20.73 -0.16 22.10
N LEU A 57 20.89 -0.77 20.93
CA LEU A 57 21.89 -0.38 19.92
C LEU A 57 21.26 0.32 18.70
N PHE A 58 20.05 0.86 18.80
CA PHE A 58 19.36 1.46 17.64
C PHE A 58 20.22 2.50 16.92
N SER A 59 20.89 3.39 17.66
CA SER A 59 21.83 4.37 17.11
C SER A 59 23.02 3.74 16.40
N GLY A 60 23.59 2.67 16.96
CA GLY A 60 24.67 1.91 16.35
C GLY A 60 24.25 1.22 15.04
N ILE A 61 23.06 0.60 15.03
CA ILE A 61 22.48 -0.02 13.84
C ILE A 61 22.26 1.02 12.74
N TYR A 62 21.70 2.18 13.08
CA TYR A 62 21.48 3.23 12.09
C TYR A 62 22.78 3.80 11.54
N THR A 63 23.77 4.04 12.40
CA THR A 63 25.11 4.49 11.98
C THR A 63 25.75 3.46 11.05
N PHE A 64 25.59 2.17 11.34
CA PHE A 64 26.05 1.08 10.48
C PHE A 64 25.30 1.06 9.14
N LEU A 65 23.99 1.29 9.12
CA LEU A 65 23.20 1.39 7.89
C LEU A 65 23.59 2.61 7.04
N GLU A 66 23.87 3.76 7.65
CA GLU A 66 24.41 4.93 6.97
C GLU A 66 25.79 4.62 6.36
N HIS A 67 26.67 3.96 7.11
CA HIS A 67 27.97 3.53 6.61
C HIS A 67 27.86 2.58 5.41
N LEU A 68 26.92 1.62 5.45
CA LEU A 68 26.65 0.75 4.30
C LEU A 68 26.10 1.53 3.10
N SER A 69 25.19 2.47 3.35
CA SER A 69 24.66 3.38 2.33
C SER A 69 25.80 4.13 1.63
N ASP A 70 26.78 4.62 2.40
CA ASP A 70 27.95 5.34 1.88
C ASP A 70 28.88 4.44 1.06
N ILE A 71 29.21 3.24 1.55
CA ILE A 71 30.09 2.28 0.85
C ILE A 71 29.49 1.82 -0.47
N PHE A 72 28.20 1.45 -0.44
CA PHE A 72 27.54 0.83 -1.58
C PHE A 72 26.76 1.82 -2.44
N HIS A 73 26.79 3.10 -2.09
CA HIS A 73 26.11 4.20 -2.76
C HIS A 73 24.62 3.92 -3.01
N PHE A 74 23.91 3.39 -2.00
CA PHE A 74 22.47 3.16 -2.06
C PHE A 74 21.75 4.02 -1.03
N THR A 75 20.49 4.33 -1.32
CA THR A 75 19.60 4.97 -0.37
C THR A 75 18.71 3.94 0.30
N ILE A 76 18.56 4.02 1.63
CA ILE A 76 17.55 3.25 2.37
C ILE A 76 16.17 3.65 1.83
N SER A 77 15.52 2.74 1.12
CA SER A 77 14.32 3.06 0.33
C SER A 77 13.04 2.45 0.91
N ALA A 78 13.17 1.53 1.85
CA ALA A 78 12.05 0.84 2.47
C ALA A 78 12.38 0.45 3.92
N MET A 79 11.37 0.58 4.77
CA MET A 79 11.37 0.08 6.14
C MET A 79 10.13 -0.79 6.34
N LYS A 80 10.32 -1.94 6.99
CA LYS A 80 9.25 -2.70 7.64
C LYS A 80 9.51 -2.68 9.14
N LEU A 81 8.50 -2.34 9.93
CA LEU A 81 8.54 -2.38 11.38
C LEU A 81 7.42 -3.30 11.85
N VAL A 82 7.80 -4.39 12.52
CA VAL A 82 6.87 -5.27 13.24
C VAL A 82 6.77 -4.71 14.65
N LEU A 83 5.61 -4.18 15.03
CA LEU A 83 5.45 -3.41 16.27
C LEU A 83 5.37 -4.32 17.50
N ASP A 84 5.03 -5.60 17.35
CA ASP A 84 5.00 -6.58 18.45
C ASP A 84 6.38 -6.83 19.07
N ASP A 85 7.42 -6.62 18.27
CA ASP A 85 8.82 -6.88 18.61
C ASP A 85 9.42 -5.79 19.51
N PHE A 86 8.75 -4.64 19.65
CA PHE A 86 9.30 -3.46 20.30
C PHE A 86 8.31 -2.82 21.26
N SER A 87 8.81 -2.27 22.37
CA SER A 87 7.99 -1.37 23.19
C SER A 87 7.58 -0.11 22.41
N GLU A 88 6.56 0.60 22.88
CA GLU A 88 6.11 1.83 22.22
C GLU A 88 7.22 2.90 22.12
N GLN A 89 8.06 3.00 23.16
CA GLN A 89 9.15 3.96 23.20
C GLN A 89 10.22 3.64 22.16
N GLU A 90 10.55 2.35 22.00
CA GLU A 90 11.49 1.87 21.00
C GLU A 90 10.95 2.08 19.60
N SER A 91 9.68 1.72 19.36
CA SER A 91 8.99 1.95 18.08
C SER A 91 9.03 3.42 17.65
N ARG A 92 8.74 4.35 18.57
CA ARG A 92 8.82 5.80 18.32
C ARG A 92 10.23 6.24 17.95
N ARG A 93 11.23 5.72 18.66
CA ARG A 93 12.64 6.05 18.40
C ARG A 93 13.09 5.54 17.04
N ILE A 94 12.71 4.31 16.66
CA ILE A 94 13.00 3.76 15.33
C ILE A 94 12.36 4.64 14.24
N ILE A 95 11.10 5.02 14.39
CA ILE A 95 10.44 5.90 13.41
C ILE A 95 11.13 7.27 13.32
N ASP A 96 11.50 7.88 14.45
CA ASP A 96 12.22 9.16 14.44
C ASP A 96 13.59 9.07 13.77
N MET A 97 14.28 7.93 13.88
CA MET A 97 15.57 7.74 13.21
C MET A 97 15.45 7.70 11.68
N PHE A 98 14.39 7.09 11.15
CA PHE A 98 14.22 6.94 9.69
C PHE A 98 13.38 8.04 9.04
N PHE A 99 12.53 8.73 9.80
CA PHE A 99 11.60 9.75 9.29
C PHE A 99 11.68 11.10 10.03
N GLY A 100 12.46 11.19 11.11
CA GLY A 100 12.61 12.40 11.90
C GLY A 100 13.34 13.53 11.17
N LYS A 101 13.45 14.68 11.84
CA LYS A 101 13.93 15.94 11.26
C LYS A 101 15.36 15.89 10.70
N ASN A 102 16.16 14.92 11.13
CA ASN A 102 17.55 14.77 10.70
C ASN A 102 17.71 13.88 9.46
N SER A 103 16.64 13.17 9.02
CA SER A 103 16.66 12.28 7.83
C SER A 103 16.71 13.00 6.47
N ASN A 104 16.95 14.31 6.48
CA ASN A 104 16.74 15.24 5.34
C ASN A 104 17.58 14.96 4.08
N GLN A 105 18.52 14.01 4.11
CA GLN A 105 19.34 13.72 2.93
C GLN A 105 18.70 12.71 1.99
N ASN A 106 17.77 11.85 2.47
CA ASN A 106 17.04 10.91 1.62
C ASN A 106 15.84 10.27 2.34
N PRO A 107 14.59 10.73 2.12
CA PRO A 107 13.45 10.17 2.83
C PRO A 107 13.18 8.72 2.41
N THR A 108 13.03 7.84 3.40
CA THR A 108 12.61 6.45 3.20
C THR A 108 11.30 6.44 2.40
N LYS A 109 11.34 5.86 1.20
CA LYS A 109 10.21 5.97 0.25
C LYS A 109 9.04 5.06 0.63
N LYS A 110 9.31 3.99 1.39
CA LYS A 110 8.32 2.96 1.70
C LYS A 110 8.31 2.65 3.19
N LEU A 111 7.13 2.62 3.79
CA LEU A 111 6.92 2.17 5.16
C LEU A 111 5.92 1.01 5.15
N THR A 112 6.21 -0.03 5.92
CA THR A 112 5.27 -1.09 6.26
C THR A 112 5.25 -1.20 7.78
N LEU A 113 4.09 -0.96 8.38
CA LEU A 113 3.84 -1.27 9.78
C LEU A 113 3.11 -2.59 9.84
N GLU A 114 3.56 -3.49 10.70
CA GLU A 114 2.96 -4.81 10.90
C GLU A 114 2.77 -5.05 12.38
N ASN A 115 1.67 -5.69 12.75
CA ASN A 115 1.43 -6.16 14.10
C ASN A 115 0.37 -7.28 14.06
N HIS A 116 0.50 -8.21 15.00
CA HIS A 116 -0.23 -9.47 15.06
C HIS A 116 -1.09 -9.61 16.33
N GLY A 117 -1.12 -8.58 17.18
CA GLY A 117 -1.93 -8.55 18.39
C GLY A 117 -2.44 -7.15 18.72
N ASP A 118 -2.96 -6.96 19.94
CA ASP A 118 -3.49 -5.66 20.34
C ASP A 118 -2.40 -4.59 20.35
N ILE A 119 -2.61 -3.52 19.58
CA ILE A 119 -1.70 -2.37 19.57
C ILE A 119 -2.37 -1.11 20.10
N ASN A 120 -1.56 -0.24 20.70
CA ASN A 120 -2.00 1.08 21.06
C ASN A 120 -2.22 1.94 19.81
N ASP A 121 -3.48 2.20 19.48
CA ASP A 121 -3.90 3.10 18.41
C ASP A 121 -3.19 4.46 18.43
N GLN A 122 -2.90 5.03 19.61
CA GLN A 122 -2.20 6.31 19.73
C GLN A 122 -0.75 6.23 19.23
N LEU A 123 -0.12 5.06 19.38
CA LEU A 123 1.19 4.81 18.78
C LEU A 123 1.07 4.87 17.26
N VAL A 124 0.15 4.10 16.67
CA VAL A 124 -0.02 4.05 15.22
C VAL A 124 -0.36 5.43 14.64
N GLN A 125 -1.30 6.16 15.25
CA GLN A 125 -1.63 7.53 14.84
C GLN A 125 -0.41 8.46 14.87
N SER A 126 0.43 8.35 15.90
CA SER A 126 1.62 9.19 16.01
C SER A 126 2.67 8.86 14.94
N ILE A 127 2.83 7.57 14.60
CA ILE A 127 3.72 7.13 13.52
C ILE A 127 3.21 7.64 12.18
N LEU A 128 1.89 7.53 11.92
CA LEU A 128 1.27 8.03 10.69
C LEU A 128 1.44 9.53 10.49
N LYS A 129 1.40 10.32 11.59
CA LYS A 129 1.64 11.77 11.56
C LYS A 129 3.11 12.14 11.33
N GLN A 130 4.05 11.27 11.69
CA GLN A 130 5.48 11.55 11.63
C GLN A 130 6.15 10.99 10.36
N GLN A 131 5.63 9.89 9.82
CA GLN A 131 6.22 9.23 8.67
C GLN A 131 6.18 10.13 7.42
N LYS A 132 7.17 9.95 6.55
CA LYS A 132 7.38 10.76 5.32
C LYS A 132 7.48 9.91 4.05
N ALA A 133 6.89 8.72 4.05
CA ALA A 133 6.87 7.86 2.87
C ALA A 133 6.20 8.58 1.68
N THR A 134 6.75 8.36 0.48
CA THR A 134 6.28 8.98 -0.77
C THR A 134 5.84 7.95 -1.80
N CYS A 135 6.28 6.70 -1.66
CA CYS A 135 6.01 5.64 -2.62
C CYS A 135 4.98 4.63 -2.10
N ILE A 136 5.20 4.04 -0.93
CA ILE A 136 4.30 3.01 -0.39
C ILE A 136 4.15 3.20 1.12
N LEU A 137 2.91 3.22 1.59
CA LEU A 137 2.57 3.11 3.01
C LEU A 137 1.68 1.88 3.19
N LYS A 138 2.14 0.90 3.98
CA LYS A 138 1.35 -0.29 4.31
C LYS A 138 1.08 -0.37 5.80
N LEU A 139 -0.18 -0.59 6.15
CA LEU A 139 -0.66 -0.80 7.50
C LEU A 139 -1.23 -2.22 7.57
N ASN A 140 -0.44 -3.12 8.13
CA ASN A 140 -0.78 -4.51 8.36
C ASN A 140 -0.96 -4.74 9.87
N THR A 141 -1.85 -3.97 10.48
CA THR A 141 -2.02 -3.89 11.94
C THR A 141 -3.45 -4.24 12.32
N GLU A 142 -3.65 -4.82 13.51
CA GLU A 142 -4.97 -5.06 14.08
C GLU A 142 -5.35 -3.85 14.96
N LEU A 143 -6.07 -2.90 14.34
CA LEU A 143 -6.48 -1.65 15.01
C LEU A 143 -7.83 -1.83 15.70
N SER A 144 -8.08 -1.04 16.73
CA SER A 144 -9.38 -1.11 17.42
C SER A 144 -10.53 -0.69 16.48
N PRO A 145 -11.77 -1.15 16.75
CA PRO A 145 -12.96 -0.70 16.01
C PRO A 145 -13.20 0.81 16.10
N GLU A 146 -12.73 1.46 17.17
CA GLU A 146 -12.84 2.90 17.38
C GLU A 146 -11.70 3.69 16.74
N PHE A 147 -10.70 3.02 16.17
CA PHE A 147 -9.61 3.69 15.47
C PHE A 147 -10.16 4.54 14.33
N HIS A 148 -9.63 5.74 14.19
CA HIS A 148 -9.87 6.58 13.03
C HIS A 148 -8.65 7.44 12.75
N PHE A 149 -8.35 7.62 11.47
CA PHE A 149 -7.25 8.46 11.02
C PHE A 149 -7.60 9.15 9.70
N ASP A 150 -7.43 10.47 9.65
CA ASP A 150 -7.60 11.21 8.41
C ASP A 150 -6.38 10.99 7.49
N LEU A 151 -6.54 10.16 6.46
CA LEU A 151 -5.49 9.90 5.46
C LEU A 151 -5.06 11.16 4.71
N ASN A 152 -5.87 12.23 4.68
CA ASN A 152 -5.46 13.51 4.10
C ASN A 152 -4.51 14.31 5.00
N SER A 153 -4.40 13.94 6.28
CA SER A 153 -3.47 14.56 7.22
C SER A 153 -2.00 14.12 7.02
N LEU A 154 -1.75 13.14 6.15
CA LEU A 154 -0.40 12.69 5.81
C LEU A 154 0.43 13.86 5.23
N GLU A 155 1.68 14.00 5.68
CA GLU A 155 2.58 15.07 5.24
C GLU A 155 2.78 15.02 3.72
N ASN A 156 3.15 13.84 3.22
CA ASN A 156 3.45 13.60 1.80
C ASN A 156 2.29 12.96 1.04
N HIS A 157 2.24 13.23 -0.26
CA HIS A 157 1.45 12.44 -1.19
C HIS A 157 2.15 11.10 -1.42
N VAL A 158 1.44 10.00 -1.22
CA VAL A 158 1.95 8.63 -1.33
C VAL A 158 1.45 8.01 -2.64
N ASN A 159 2.30 7.33 -3.40
CA ASN A 159 1.81 6.67 -4.62
C ASN A 159 0.81 5.55 -4.31
N GLU A 160 1.06 4.76 -3.26
CA GLU A 160 0.21 3.63 -2.85
C GLU A 160 0.03 3.61 -1.33
N ILE A 161 -1.23 3.54 -0.88
CA ILE A 161 -1.59 3.24 0.50
C ILE A 161 -2.29 1.89 0.54
N SER A 162 -1.82 0.99 1.39
CA SER A 162 -2.43 -0.32 1.64
C SER A 162 -2.82 -0.42 3.10
N VAL A 163 -4.08 -0.72 3.38
CA VAL A 163 -4.61 -0.86 4.74
C VAL A 163 -5.28 -2.22 4.86
N HIS A 164 -4.76 -3.07 5.74
CA HIS A 164 -5.46 -4.25 6.24
C HIS A 164 -6.34 -3.85 7.42
N ASN A 165 -7.44 -4.59 7.64
CA ASN A 165 -8.42 -4.30 8.70
C ASN A 165 -8.89 -2.84 8.58
N SER A 166 -9.37 -2.51 7.38
CA SER A 166 -9.68 -1.15 6.97
C SER A 166 -11.13 -0.73 7.27
N GLU A 167 -11.80 -1.35 8.25
CA GLU A 167 -13.19 -1.05 8.62
C GLU A 167 -13.39 0.41 9.05
N TRP A 168 -12.34 1.04 9.57
CA TRP A 168 -12.32 2.45 9.96
C TRP A 168 -12.26 3.44 8.80
N VAL A 169 -11.97 2.97 7.57
CA VAL A 169 -11.96 3.82 6.37
C VAL A 169 -13.37 3.92 5.79
N SER A 170 -13.97 5.10 5.91
CA SER A 170 -15.32 5.35 5.40
C SER A 170 -15.34 5.61 3.89
N VAL A 171 -16.54 5.56 3.28
CA VAL A 171 -16.71 5.93 1.87
C VAL A 171 -16.40 7.41 1.66
N GLU A 172 -16.76 8.24 2.64
CA GLU A 172 -16.48 9.66 2.65
C GLU A 172 -14.96 9.94 2.68
N ASP A 173 -14.17 9.15 3.43
CA ASP A 173 -12.71 9.23 3.42
C ASP A 173 -12.16 8.91 2.02
N ILE A 174 -12.66 7.85 1.38
CA ILE A 174 -12.27 7.47 0.01
C ILE A 174 -12.61 8.57 -0.99
N ILE A 175 -13.82 9.15 -0.91
CA ILE A 175 -14.27 10.21 -1.81
C ILE A 175 -13.35 11.44 -1.73
N ASN A 176 -12.94 11.79 -0.52
CA ASN A 176 -12.17 13.00 -0.24
C ASN A 176 -10.65 12.75 -0.26
N LEU A 177 -10.19 11.53 -0.52
CA LEU A 177 -8.77 11.19 -0.46
C LEU A 177 -7.98 11.88 -1.59
N GLU A 178 -7.01 12.70 -1.20
CA GLU A 178 -6.09 13.42 -2.10
C GLU A 178 -4.63 13.02 -1.92
N LYS A 179 -4.30 12.33 -0.82
CA LYS A 179 -2.92 11.97 -0.47
C LYS A 179 -2.44 10.63 -1.04
N ALA A 180 -3.25 9.98 -1.88
CA ALA A 180 -2.91 8.72 -2.51
C ALA A 180 -3.27 8.71 -3.99
N ARG A 181 -2.41 8.10 -4.82
CA ARG A 181 -2.78 7.74 -6.20
C ARG A 181 -3.48 6.40 -6.25
N VAL A 182 -3.03 5.43 -5.46
CA VAL A 182 -3.62 4.08 -5.34
C VAL A 182 -3.98 3.81 -3.89
N LEU A 183 -5.20 3.33 -3.65
CA LEU A 183 -5.66 2.86 -2.35
C LEU A 183 -6.03 1.38 -2.43
N LEU A 184 -5.45 0.57 -1.54
CA LEU A 184 -5.73 -0.86 -1.39
C LEU A 184 -6.30 -1.11 0.01
N LEU A 185 -7.53 -1.62 0.07
CA LEU A 185 -8.27 -1.92 1.29
C LEU A 185 -8.46 -3.43 1.39
N ILE A 186 -7.95 -4.03 2.46
CA ILE A 186 -7.92 -5.48 2.69
C ILE A 186 -8.72 -5.83 3.95
N ILE A 187 -9.52 -6.89 3.85
CA ILE A 187 -10.54 -7.28 4.86
C ILE A 187 -11.50 -6.11 5.15
N PRO A 188 -12.01 -5.38 4.14
CA PRO A 188 -13.00 -4.37 4.41
C PRO A 188 -14.38 -5.04 4.54
N THR A 189 -15.19 -4.56 5.49
CA THR A 189 -16.66 -4.72 5.47
C THR A 189 -17.29 -3.79 4.41
N PHE A 190 -16.63 -3.66 3.26
CA PHE A 190 -17.13 -2.84 2.18
C PHE A 190 -18.25 -3.58 1.48
N THR A 191 -19.47 -3.05 1.62
CA THR A 191 -20.62 -3.62 0.96
C THR A 191 -20.69 -3.15 -0.49
N TYR A 192 -21.40 -3.93 -1.29
CA TYR A 192 -21.72 -3.58 -2.67
C TYR A 192 -22.32 -2.17 -2.81
N GLU A 193 -23.24 -1.79 -1.90
CA GLU A 193 -23.87 -0.46 -1.87
C GLU A 193 -22.86 0.70 -1.78
N LYS A 194 -21.75 0.49 -1.07
CA LYS A 194 -20.69 1.51 -0.97
C LYS A 194 -19.95 1.70 -2.30
N ILE A 195 -19.72 0.61 -3.05
CA ILE A 195 -19.10 0.65 -4.39
C ILE A 195 -20.05 1.33 -5.38
N LYS A 196 -21.33 0.96 -5.34
CA LYS A 196 -22.40 1.58 -6.10
C LYS A 196 -22.44 3.10 -5.89
N LYS A 197 -22.39 3.57 -4.64
CA LYS A 197 -22.34 5.01 -4.32
C LYS A 197 -21.15 5.72 -4.99
N LEU A 198 -19.98 5.09 -5.09
CA LEU A 198 -18.82 5.66 -5.78
C LEU A 198 -19.04 5.77 -7.30
N ILE A 199 -19.64 4.74 -7.91
CA ILE A 199 -19.94 4.72 -9.35
C ILE A 199 -21.01 5.77 -9.69
N GLU A 200 -22.07 5.87 -8.90
CA GLU A 200 -23.14 6.87 -9.09
C GLU A 200 -22.57 8.29 -8.98
N LYS A 201 -21.77 8.54 -7.96
CA LYS A 201 -21.11 9.83 -7.79
C LYS A 201 -20.24 10.18 -9.01
N TRP A 202 -19.48 9.22 -9.53
CA TRP A 202 -18.71 9.41 -10.76
C TRP A 202 -19.62 9.67 -11.97
N ARG A 203 -20.73 8.94 -12.13
CA ARG A 203 -21.69 9.21 -13.23
C ARG A 203 -22.22 10.64 -13.15
N ASP A 204 -22.44 11.17 -11.96
CA ASP A 204 -22.90 12.55 -11.74
C ASP A 204 -21.81 13.64 -11.96
N GLY A 205 -20.62 13.28 -12.44
CA GLY A 205 -19.58 14.23 -12.83
C GLY A 205 -18.40 14.33 -11.85
N TRP A 206 -18.44 13.64 -10.72
CA TRP A 206 -17.31 13.63 -9.78
C TRP A 206 -16.07 12.97 -10.40
N MET A 207 -14.89 13.47 -10.01
CA MET A 207 -13.59 12.88 -10.33
C MET A 207 -12.78 12.79 -9.04
N PRO A 208 -12.32 11.59 -8.63
CA PRO A 208 -11.40 11.45 -7.52
C PRO A 208 -10.04 12.09 -7.84
N LYS A 209 -9.26 12.36 -6.79
CA LYS A 209 -7.84 12.73 -6.91
C LYS A 209 -6.92 11.51 -6.98
N TRP A 210 -7.40 10.36 -6.50
CA TRP A 210 -6.78 9.06 -6.72
C TRP A 210 -7.16 8.48 -8.09
N GLU A 211 -6.35 7.55 -8.58
CA GLU A 211 -6.56 6.87 -9.87
C GLU A 211 -7.13 5.47 -9.71
N GLN A 212 -6.79 4.77 -8.61
CA GLN A 212 -7.20 3.40 -8.41
C GLN A 212 -7.56 3.10 -6.96
N LEU A 213 -8.70 2.43 -6.80
CA LEU A 213 -9.19 1.84 -5.56
C LEU A 213 -9.29 0.34 -5.75
N VAL A 214 -8.64 -0.43 -4.87
CA VAL A 214 -8.69 -1.89 -4.83
C VAL A 214 -9.28 -2.30 -3.49
N ILE A 215 -10.32 -3.13 -3.53
CA ILE A 215 -11.07 -3.57 -2.36
C ILE A 215 -11.07 -5.10 -2.38
N HIS A 216 -10.55 -5.73 -1.33
CA HIS A 216 -10.59 -7.19 -1.16
C HIS A 216 -11.86 -7.59 -0.40
N THR A 217 -12.95 -7.93 -1.08
CA THR A 217 -14.21 -8.28 -0.41
C THR A 217 -14.25 -9.75 0.01
N HIS A 218 -14.91 -10.04 1.14
CA HIS A 218 -15.21 -11.43 1.54
C HIS A 218 -16.34 -12.07 0.73
N GLU A 219 -17.17 -11.23 0.10
CA GLU A 219 -18.30 -11.65 -0.72
C GLU A 219 -17.98 -11.48 -2.20
N SER A 220 -18.47 -12.41 -3.02
CA SER A 220 -18.46 -12.26 -4.47
C SER A 220 -19.39 -11.11 -4.86
N VAL A 221 -18.86 -10.14 -5.59
CA VAL A 221 -19.65 -9.00 -6.08
C VAL A 221 -20.25 -9.34 -7.44
N ASP A 222 -21.58 -9.49 -7.50
CA ASP A 222 -22.33 -9.55 -8.76
C ASP A 222 -22.49 -8.14 -9.35
N ILE A 223 -21.49 -7.74 -10.12
CA ILE A 223 -21.48 -6.45 -10.79
C ILE A 223 -22.37 -6.40 -12.02
N ASP A 224 -22.68 -7.55 -12.63
CA ASP A 224 -23.42 -7.62 -13.89
C ASP A 224 -24.85 -7.12 -13.68
N THR A 225 -25.50 -7.57 -12.59
CA THR A 225 -26.85 -7.13 -12.19
C THR A 225 -26.95 -5.60 -12.19
N TYR A 226 -25.97 -4.91 -11.62
CA TYR A 226 -26.01 -3.45 -11.53
C TYR A 226 -25.55 -2.76 -12.78
N MET A 227 -24.48 -3.19 -13.43
CA MET A 227 -24.00 -2.47 -14.62
C MET A 227 -25.04 -2.48 -15.74
N LEU A 228 -25.91 -3.50 -15.75
CA LEU A 228 -27.00 -3.66 -16.70
C LEU A 228 -28.35 -3.09 -16.22
N GLU A 229 -28.49 -2.71 -14.95
CA GLU A 229 -29.67 -1.99 -14.46
C GLU A 229 -29.77 -0.60 -15.13
N GLU A 230 -30.97 -0.22 -15.58
CA GLU A 230 -31.20 1.12 -16.14
C GLU A 230 -31.26 2.15 -15.00
N PHE A 231 -30.22 2.99 -14.89
CA PHE A 231 -30.21 4.05 -13.90
C PHE A 231 -30.84 5.34 -14.43
N PRO A 232 -31.77 5.95 -13.68
CA PRO A 232 -32.10 7.36 -13.88
C PRO A 232 -30.93 8.22 -13.38
N THR A 233 -29.88 8.31 -14.19
CA THR A 233 -28.72 9.18 -13.93
C THR A 233 -28.86 10.46 -14.74
N ILE A 234 -28.42 11.58 -14.17
CA ILE A 234 -28.42 12.88 -14.85
C ILE A 234 -27.47 12.84 -16.06
N ASN A 235 -26.39 12.04 -15.95
CA ASN A 235 -25.37 11.84 -16.97
C ASN A 235 -25.07 10.35 -17.16
N PRO A 236 -25.88 9.62 -17.95
CA PRO A 236 -25.56 8.24 -18.27
C PRO A 236 -24.22 8.16 -19.00
N PRO A 237 -23.45 7.07 -18.84
CA PRO A 237 -22.24 6.86 -19.63
C PRO A 237 -22.61 6.88 -21.11
N GLU A 238 -21.79 7.55 -21.91
CA GLU A 238 -21.97 7.65 -23.36
C GLU A 238 -21.79 6.27 -24.02
N ARG A 239 -20.85 5.48 -23.49
CA ARG A 239 -20.60 4.10 -23.91
C ARG A 239 -20.25 3.26 -22.70
N MET A 240 -20.68 2.01 -22.72
CA MET A 240 -20.31 1.00 -21.75
C MET A 240 -19.96 -0.29 -22.49
N ILE A 241 -18.83 -0.90 -22.13
CA ILE A 241 -18.34 -2.14 -22.73
C ILE A 241 -18.03 -3.10 -21.60
N GLN A 242 -18.57 -4.32 -21.71
CA GLN A 242 -18.19 -5.46 -20.89
C GLN A 242 -17.14 -6.27 -21.64
N HIS A 243 -16.07 -6.67 -20.98
CA HIS A 243 -15.03 -7.51 -21.55
C HIS A 243 -14.36 -8.37 -20.47
N VAL A 244 -13.76 -9.47 -20.90
CA VAL A 244 -12.98 -10.34 -20.01
C VAL A 244 -11.52 -9.94 -20.08
N GLU A 245 -10.91 -9.69 -18.93
CA GLU A 245 -9.48 -9.43 -18.83
C GLU A 245 -8.75 -10.67 -18.33
N SER A 246 -7.88 -11.19 -19.19
CA SER A 246 -6.91 -12.23 -18.84
C SER A 246 -5.61 -11.59 -18.36
N GLY A 247 -5.07 -12.11 -17.27
CA GLY A 247 -3.78 -11.68 -16.73
C GLY A 247 -3.71 -11.72 -15.21
N TRP A 248 -2.55 -12.15 -14.71
CA TRP A 248 -2.26 -12.28 -13.29
C TRP A 248 -2.20 -10.92 -12.59
N ILE A 249 -3.28 -10.52 -11.94
CA ILE A 249 -3.29 -9.48 -10.90
C ILE A 249 -3.70 -10.17 -9.60
N MET A 250 -2.85 -10.05 -8.56
CA MET A 250 -3.15 -10.56 -7.21
C MET A 250 -3.56 -12.05 -7.13
N GLY A 251 -3.12 -12.88 -8.08
CA GLY A 251 -3.30 -14.34 -8.01
C GLY A 251 -4.47 -14.93 -8.80
N MET A 252 -5.14 -14.16 -9.67
CA MET A 252 -6.31 -14.63 -10.42
C MET A 252 -6.09 -14.68 -11.94
N ASP A 253 -6.72 -15.67 -12.57
CA ASP A 253 -6.97 -15.77 -14.01
C ASP A 253 -8.46 -15.46 -14.28
N ASP A 254 -8.74 -14.75 -15.38
CA ASP A 254 -10.04 -14.30 -15.89
C ASP A 254 -10.91 -13.42 -14.97
N ARG A 255 -11.11 -12.16 -15.39
CA ARG A 255 -11.87 -11.14 -14.65
C ARG A 255 -12.91 -10.48 -15.55
N THR A 256 -14.13 -10.29 -15.05
CA THR A 256 -15.13 -9.46 -15.73
C THR A 256 -14.78 -8.00 -15.49
N ALA A 257 -14.64 -7.24 -16.57
CA ALA A 257 -14.40 -5.82 -16.51
C ALA A 257 -15.48 -5.07 -17.28
N TYR A 258 -15.90 -3.95 -16.72
CA TYR A 258 -16.75 -2.98 -17.37
C TYR A 258 -15.98 -1.69 -17.50
N SER A 259 -15.92 -1.13 -18.71
CA SER A 259 -15.43 0.22 -18.95
C SER A 259 -16.59 1.11 -19.36
N MET A 260 -16.70 2.25 -18.68
CA MET A 260 -17.70 3.28 -18.92
C MET A 260 -17.01 4.57 -19.37
N LEU A 261 -17.41 5.11 -20.51
CA LEU A 261 -16.97 6.40 -21.02
C LEU A 261 -18.04 7.45 -20.69
N ARG A 262 -17.63 8.55 -20.05
CA ARG A 262 -18.48 9.74 -19.85
C ARG A 262 -18.22 10.75 -20.98
N ARG A 263 -19.19 11.64 -21.25
CA ARG A 263 -19.14 12.64 -22.33
C ARG A 263 -17.94 13.59 -22.26
N ASP A 264 -17.38 13.80 -21.07
CA ASP A 264 -16.21 14.63 -20.86
C ASP A 264 -14.89 13.90 -21.14
N GLY A 265 -14.95 12.67 -21.62
CA GLY A 265 -13.77 11.85 -21.94
C GLY A 265 -13.13 11.19 -20.72
N SER A 266 -13.76 11.22 -19.55
CA SER A 266 -13.35 10.41 -18.40
C SER A 266 -13.82 8.97 -18.55
N ILE A 267 -13.03 8.03 -18.04
CA ILE A 267 -13.30 6.60 -18.07
C ILE A 267 -13.30 6.08 -16.63
N ALA A 268 -14.36 5.38 -16.26
CA ALA A 268 -14.39 4.53 -15.08
C ALA A 268 -14.34 3.07 -15.52
N LYS A 269 -13.41 2.33 -14.97
CA LYS A 269 -13.27 0.89 -15.18
C LYS A 269 -13.51 0.18 -13.85
N VAL A 270 -14.48 -0.73 -13.85
CA VAL A 270 -14.72 -1.62 -12.71
C VAL A 270 -14.34 -3.02 -13.12
N THR A 271 -13.50 -3.68 -12.33
CA THR A 271 -13.07 -5.06 -12.58
C THR A 271 -13.36 -5.88 -11.34
N THR A 272 -14.03 -7.01 -11.53
CA THR A 272 -14.36 -7.93 -10.45
C THR A 272 -13.67 -9.27 -10.64
N GLY A 273 -13.33 -9.89 -9.51
CA GLY A 273 -12.90 -11.29 -9.41
C GLY A 273 -13.50 -11.90 -8.14
N ASN A 274 -13.20 -13.17 -7.88
CA ASN A 274 -13.86 -13.95 -6.82
C ASN A 274 -13.83 -13.32 -5.41
N ALA A 275 -12.88 -12.42 -5.13
CA ALA A 275 -12.73 -11.76 -3.82
C ALA A 275 -12.26 -10.31 -3.93
N PHE A 276 -12.33 -9.69 -5.11
CA PHE A 276 -11.81 -8.33 -5.27
C PHE A 276 -12.67 -7.49 -6.21
N VAL A 277 -12.76 -6.21 -5.89
CA VAL A 277 -13.24 -5.18 -6.79
C VAL A 277 -12.13 -4.14 -6.99
N ILE A 278 -11.86 -3.83 -8.25
CA ILE A 278 -10.94 -2.77 -8.64
C ILE A 278 -11.76 -1.69 -9.35
N LEU A 279 -11.77 -0.50 -8.78
CA LEU A 279 -12.31 0.70 -9.43
C LEU A 279 -11.12 1.56 -9.87
N SER A 280 -10.98 1.75 -11.17
CA SER A 280 -9.97 2.64 -11.76
C SER A 280 -10.67 3.79 -12.47
N ILE A 281 -10.29 5.04 -12.17
CA ILE A 281 -10.84 6.23 -12.81
C ILE A 281 -9.70 7.05 -13.38
N TYR A 282 -9.80 7.40 -14.66
CA TYR A 282 -8.77 8.13 -15.40
C TYR A 282 -9.37 8.91 -16.56
N THR A 283 -8.56 9.76 -17.20
CA THR A 283 -8.94 10.53 -18.38
C THR A 283 -8.36 9.91 -19.64
N THR A 284 -9.00 10.12 -20.79
CA THR A 284 -8.46 9.67 -22.10
C THR A 284 -7.12 10.31 -22.48
N THR A 285 -6.74 11.41 -21.82
CA THR A 285 -5.43 12.05 -21.96
C THR A 285 -4.31 11.35 -21.17
N ASP A 286 -4.64 10.44 -20.26
CA ASP A 286 -3.65 9.72 -19.48
C ASP A 286 -2.92 8.68 -20.34
N ARG A 287 -1.69 9.03 -20.75
CA ARG A 287 -0.82 8.23 -21.65
C ARG A 287 -0.57 6.79 -21.18
N GLN A 288 -0.81 6.48 -19.90
CA GLN A 288 -0.63 5.14 -19.33
C GLN A 288 -1.83 4.20 -19.57
N TYR A 289 -2.99 4.71 -20.00
CA TYR A 289 -4.24 3.94 -20.15
C TYR A 289 -4.88 4.06 -21.55
N VAL A 290 -4.07 4.36 -22.57
CA VAL A 290 -4.48 4.40 -23.99
C VAL A 290 -5.17 3.11 -24.44
N ASP A 291 -4.84 1.97 -23.80
CA ASP A 291 -5.47 0.68 -24.03
C ASP A 291 -6.99 0.73 -23.78
N ALA A 292 -7.48 1.43 -22.76
CA ALA A 292 -8.92 1.49 -22.49
C ALA A 292 -9.68 2.36 -23.50
N HIS A 293 -9.05 3.43 -24.01
CA HIS A 293 -9.65 4.22 -25.10
C HIS A 293 -9.68 3.42 -26.42
N SER A 294 -8.73 2.48 -26.62
CA SER A 294 -8.76 1.58 -27.77
C SER A 294 -9.92 0.58 -27.72
N ILE A 295 -10.44 0.26 -26.54
CA ILE A 295 -11.64 -0.61 -26.37
C ILE A 295 -12.89 0.09 -26.94
N PHE A 296 -12.95 1.42 -26.95
CA PHE A 296 -14.09 2.19 -27.46
C PHE A 296 -13.97 2.64 -28.92
N LYS A 297 -12.87 2.30 -29.62
CA LYS A 297 -12.67 2.59 -31.06
C LYS A 297 -13.27 1.50 -31.92
#